data_AF-A0ABD3ZPI6-F1
#
_entry.id   AF-A0ABD3ZPI6-F1
#
_cell.length_a   1.000
_cell.length_b   1.000
_cell.length_c   1.000
_cell.angle_alpha   90.00
_cell.angle_beta   90.00
_cell.angle_gamma   90.00
#
_symmetry.space_group_name_H-M   'P 1'
#
loop_
_entity.id
_entity.type
_entity.pdbx_description
1 polymer ?
#
loop_
_entity_poly.entity_id
_entity_poly.type
_entity_poly.pdbx_seq_one_letter_code
_entity_poly.pdbx_strand_id
1 'polypeptide(L)'
;MNVLNCKPTELRHLIGRIGEFICAIQTNGTLARQTNQHGFDVVSDGRRISVKTTAQSSGFISINKNTFHDFDGFFVVQYVNDDFKVIFFGSKEEVQKISRVYGSQYEVEISHLGSVILTV
;
A
#
# COMPACT_ATOMS: atom_id res chain seq x y z
N MET A 1 11.27 -1.65 -27.92
CA MET A 1 12.20 -2.67 -27.38
C MET A 1 11.53 -3.31 -26.17
N ASN A 2 11.18 -4.61 -26.22
CA ASN A 2 10.65 -5.33 -25.06
C ASN A 2 11.82 -5.96 -24.29
N VAL A 3 12.57 -5.11 -23.58
CA VAL A 3 13.87 -5.46 -22.97
C VAL A 3 13.76 -6.63 -21.98
N LEU A 4 12.64 -6.72 -21.27
CA LEU A 4 12.44 -7.68 -20.18
C LEU A 4 11.62 -8.92 -20.58
N ASN A 5 11.14 -8.96 -21.82
CA ASN A 5 10.33 -10.06 -22.39
C ASN A 5 9.17 -10.55 -21.47
N CYS A 6 8.55 -9.65 -20.70
CA CYS A 6 7.45 -9.95 -19.79
C CYS A 6 6.28 -8.99 -20.01
N LYS A 7 5.09 -9.35 -19.50
CA LYS A 7 3.93 -8.45 -19.55
C LYS A 7 4.18 -7.28 -18.58
N PRO A 8 3.81 -6.04 -18.92
CA PRO A 8 3.93 -4.90 -18.00
C PRO A 8 3.26 -5.13 -16.63
N THR A 9 2.25 -5.98 -16.57
CA THR A 9 1.58 -6.39 -15.33
C THR A 9 2.52 -7.14 -14.38
N GLU A 10 3.45 -7.95 -14.87
CA GLU A 10 4.39 -8.69 -14.01
C GLU A 10 5.28 -7.74 -13.21
N LEU A 11 5.77 -6.67 -13.83
CA LEU A 11 6.56 -5.64 -13.14
C LEU A 11 5.74 -4.93 -12.06
N ARG A 12 4.47 -4.62 -12.34
CA ARG A 12 3.57 -4.02 -11.35
C ARG A 12 3.38 -4.95 -10.15
N HIS A 13 3.17 -6.24 -10.40
CA HIS A 13 2.99 -7.23 -9.33
C HIS A 13 4.27 -7.39 -8.51
N LEU A 14 5.44 -7.42 -9.17
CA LEU A 14 6.73 -7.48 -8.49
C LEU A 14 6.97 -6.26 -7.59
N ILE A 15 6.74 -5.05 -8.11
CA ILE A 15 6.88 -3.80 -7.34
C ILE A 15 5.91 -3.79 -6.16
N GLY A 16 4.66 -4.25 -6.35
CA GLY A 16 3.70 -4.42 -5.26
C GLY A 16 4.21 -5.35 -4.17
N ARG A 17 4.75 -6.52 -4.56
CA ARG A 17 5.31 -7.49 -3.62
C ARG A 17 6.53 -6.97 -2.85
N ILE A 18 7.36 -6.16 -3.50
CA ILE A 18 8.48 -5.47 -2.81
C ILE A 18 7.93 -4.48 -1.77
N GLY A 19 6.88 -3.73 -2.08
CA GLY A 19 6.21 -2.86 -1.11
C GLY A 19 5.70 -3.62 0.12
N GLU A 20 5.13 -4.81 -0.07
CA GLU A 20 4.69 -5.68 1.04
C GLU A 20 5.87 -6.16 1.90
N PHE A 21 7.01 -6.52 1.29
CA PHE A 21 8.23 -6.85 2.03
C PHE A 21 8.75 -5.66 2.84
N ILE A 22 8.75 -4.45 2.28
CA ILE A 22 9.15 -3.23 3.00
C ILE A 22 8.25 -3.01 4.22
N CYS A 23 6.93 -3.15 4.05
CA CYS A 23 5.99 -3.06 5.16
C CYS A 23 6.29 -4.11 6.25
N ALA A 24 6.50 -5.37 5.87
CA ALA A 24 6.81 -6.43 6.81
C ALA A 24 8.10 -6.14 7.59
N ILE A 25 9.17 -5.70 6.91
CA ILE A 25 10.44 -5.35 7.56
C ILE A 25 10.26 -4.18 8.53
N GLN A 26 9.63 -3.09 8.09
CA GLN A 26 9.47 -1.89 8.92
C GLN A 26 8.58 -2.09 10.14
N THR A 27 7.60 -2.99 10.03
CA THR A 27 6.67 -3.29 11.13
C THR A 27 7.10 -4.51 11.93
N ASN A 28 8.26 -5.11 11.63
CA ASN A 28 8.67 -6.42 12.16
C ASN A 28 7.55 -7.48 12.04
N GLY A 29 6.77 -7.37 10.96
CA GLY A 29 5.60 -8.19 10.67
C GLY A 29 5.91 -9.38 9.77
N THR A 30 4.86 -10.09 9.41
CA THR A 30 4.90 -11.21 8.48
C THR A 30 3.88 -11.02 7.37
N LEU A 31 4.21 -11.47 6.17
CA LEU A 31 3.26 -11.45 5.05
C LEU A 31 2.05 -12.33 5.37
N ALA A 32 0.86 -11.86 5.01
CA ALA A 32 -0.35 -12.66 4.98
C ALA A 32 -0.15 -13.79 3.95
N ARG A 33 -0.16 -15.05 4.39
CA ARG A 33 0.20 -16.22 3.56
C ARG A 33 -0.97 -17.14 3.25
N GLN A 34 -2.17 -16.87 3.78
CA GLN A 34 -3.33 -17.70 3.44
C GLN A 34 -3.87 -17.31 2.06
N THR A 35 -3.92 -18.29 1.15
CA THR A 35 -4.69 -18.19 -0.08
C THR A 35 -6.13 -17.79 0.23
N ASN A 36 -6.60 -16.69 -0.35
CA ASN A 36 -7.92 -16.05 -0.12
C ASN A 36 -8.08 -15.22 1.16
N GLN A 37 -7.00 -14.85 1.87
CA GLN A 37 -7.08 -13.70 2.78
C GLN A 37 -7.22 -12.43 1.94
N HIS A 38 -8.42 -11.86 1.93
CA HIS A 38 -8.72 -10.64 1.21
C HIS A 38 -8.53 -9.42 2.13
N GLY A 39 -8.00 -8.34 1.56
CA GLY A 39 -8.06 -7.01 2.16
C GLY A 39 -6.84 -6.56 2.97
N PHE A 40 -5.89 -7.43 3.31
CA PHE A 40 -4.61 -7.06 3.94
C PHE A 40 -3.45 -7.94 3.46
N ASP A 41 -2.24 -7.43 3.59
CA ASP A 41 -1.03 -8.02 2.99
C ASP A 41 0.04 -8.38 4.04
N VAL A 42 0.05 -7.69 5.19
CA VAL A 42 0.99 -7.89 6.29
C VAL A 42 0.24 -7.98 7.63
N VAL A 43 0.74 -8.80 8.54
CA VAL A 43 0.32 -8.85 9.94
C VAL A 43 1.53 -8.53 10.82
N SER A 44 1.38 -7.53 11.69
CA SER A 44 2.37 -7.19 12.72
C SER A 44 1.67 -6.98 14.06
N ASP A 45 2.13 -7.66 15.11
CA ASP A 45 1.55 -7.59 16.46
C ASP A 45 0.02 -7.72 16.50
N GLY A 46 -0.52 -8.63 15.66
CA GLY A 46 -1.97 -8.86 15.53
C GLY A 46 -2.71 -7.80 14.71
N ARG A 47 -2.06 -6.71 14.30
CA ARG A 47 -2.60 -5.68 13.41
C ARG A 47 -2.53 -6.13 11.96
N ARG A 48 -3.64 -6.06 11.24
CA ARG A 48 -3.72 -6.36 9.80
C ARG A 48 -3.44 -5.10 8.99
N ILE A 49 -2.51 -5.15 8.05
CA ILE A 49 -2.05 -3.98 7.31
C ILE A 49 -2.26 -4.21 5.81
N SER A 50 -3.01 -3.32 5.17
CA SER A 50 -3.11 -3.26 3.71
C SER A 50 -2.00 -2.37 3.14
N VAL A 51 -1.32 -2.87 2.12
CA VAL A 51 -0.19 -2.22 1.46
C VAL A 51 -0.62 -1.74 0.07
N LYS A 52 -0.30 -0.50 -0.26
CA LYS A 52 -0.40 0.03 -1.63
C LYS A 52 0.95 0.50 -2.10
N THR A 53 1.33 0.06 -3.29
CA THR A 53 2.51 0.57 -3.97
C THR A 53 2.08 1.37 -5.18
N THR A 54 2.64 2.56 -5.35
CA THR A 54 2.37 3.44 -6.49
C THR A 54 3.66 3.97 -7.10
N ALA A 55 3.69 4.11 -8.42
CA ALA A 55 4.75 4.86 -9.11
C ALA A 55 4.31 6.29 -9.45
N GLN A 56 3.09 6.67 -9.07
CA GLN A 56 2.53 7.99 -9.36
C GLN A 56 3.04 9.00 -8.35
N SER A 57 3.45 10.18 -8.83
CA SER A 57 3.80 11.33 -7.99
C SER A 57 2.59 12.21 -7.64
N SER A 58 1.49 12.08 -8.37
CA SER A 58 0.25 12.83 -8.18
C SER A 58 -0.98 11.97 -8.49
N GLY A 59 -2.17 12.47 -8.13
CA GLY A 59 -3.43 11.72 -8.26
C GLY A 59 -3.85 11.10 -6.94
N PHE A 60 -4.50 9.95 -6.99
CA PHE A 60 -5.18 9.34 -5.85
C PHE A 60 -4.84 7.86 -5.72
N ILE A 61 -4.84 7.38 -4.47
CA ILE A 61 -4.77 5.96 -4.14
C ILE A 61 -6.18 5.51 -3.78
N SER A 62 -6.66 4.51 -4.51
CA SER A 62 -7.98 3.93 -4.28
C SER A 62 -7.93 2.80 -3.25
N ILE A 63 -8.90 2.81 -2.35
CA ILE A 63 -9.13 1.81 -1.31
C ILE A 63 -10.55 1.26 -1.50
N ASN A 64 -10.65 -0.05 -1.69
CA ASN A 64 -11.94 -0.70 -1.91
C ASN A 64 -12.75 -0.72 -0.61
N LYS A 65 -13.94 -0.11 -0.63
CA LYS A 65 -14.85 -0.09 0.53
C LYS A 65 -15.28 -1.47 0.97
N ASN A 66 -15.41 -2.40 0.03
CA ASN A 66 -15.87 -3.76 0.31
C ASN A 66 -14.88 -4.53 1.18
N THR A 67 -13.59 -4.18 1.16
CA THR A 67 -12.55 -4.82 1.97
C THR A 67 -12.01 -3.90 3.06
N PHE A 68 -12.63 -2.74 3.29
CA PHE A 68 -12.14 -1.74 4.26
C PHE A 68 -12.22 -2.24 5.72
N HIS A 69 -13.11 -3.20 5.99
CA HIS A 69 -13.24 -3.82 7.30
C HIS A 69 -12.20 -4.92 7.57
N ASP A 70 -11.48 -5.37 6.54
CA ASP A 70 -10.57 -6.52 6.62
C ASP A 70 -9.18 -6.17 7.19
N PHE A 71 -8.83 -4.89 7.26
CA PHE A 71 -7.54 -4.41 7.76
C PHE A 71 -7.72 -3.34 8.84
N ASP A 72 -6.63 -2.98 9.51
CA ASP A 72 -6.59 -1.99 10.61
C ASP A 72 -5.54 -0.90 10.33
N GLY A 73 -4.44 -1.27 9.66
CA GLY A 73 -3.38 -0.36 9.20
C GLY A 73 -3.39 -0.18 7.69
N PHE A 74 -2.98 1.00 7.24
CA PHE A 74 -2.73 1.28 5.83
C PHE A 74 -1.29 1.73 5.66
N PHE A 75 -0.60 1.16 4.67
CA PHE A 75 0.80 1.40 4.41
C PHE A 75 0.98 1.70 2.93
N VAL A 76 1.65 2.82 2.62
CA VAL A 76 1.84 3.26 1.24
C VAL A 76 3.31 3.45 0.95
N VAL A 77 3.76 2.80 -0.12
CA VAL A 77 5.10 2.94 -0.67
C VAL A 77 5.03 3.53 -2.06
N GLN A 78 5.88 4.50 -2.32
CA GLN A 78 6.05 5.10 -3.62
C GLN A 78 7.36 4.58 -4.24
N TYR A 79 7.29 4.09 -5.48
CA TYR A 79 8.47 3.79 -6.28
C TYR A 79 8.77 4.97 -7.21
N VAL A 80 9.89 5.66 -6.97
CA VAL A 80 10.28 6.86 -7.73
C VAL A 80 11.80 6.98 -7.75
N ASN A 81 12.37 7.42 -8.87
CA ASN A 81 13.83 7.58 -9.05
C ASN A 81 14.62 6.32 -8.65
N ASP A 82 14.12 5.15 -9.04
CA ASP A 82 14.71 3.84 -8.74
C ASP A 82 14.84 3.50 -7.24
N ASP A 83 14.03 4.15 -6.39
CA ASP A 83 13.97 3.91 -4.95
C ASP A 83 12.54 3.75 -4.45
N PHE A 84 12.39 3.07 -3.30
CA PHE A 84 11.13 2.89 -2.61
C PHE A 84 11.06 3.79 -1.37
N LYS A 85 10.13 4.75 -1.40
CA LYS A 85 9.87 5.67 -0.30
C LYS A 85 8.56 5.35 0.38
N VAL A 86 8.58 5.15 1.70
CA VAL A 86 7.34 5.07 2.48
C VAL A 86 6.77 6.47 2.62
N ILE A 87 5.55 6.65 2.12
CA ILE A 87 4.86 7.94 2.12
C ILE A 87 3.66 7.97 3.06
N PHE A 88 3.27 6.84 3.63
CA PHE A 88 2.26 6.77 4.68
C PHE A 88 2.37 5.47 5.46
N PHE A 89 2.22 5.55 6.78
CA PHE A 89 1.87 4.42 7.64
C PHE A 89 1.01 4.91 8.79
N GLY A 90 -0.19 4.33 8.94
CA GLY A 90 -1.14 4.77 9.96
C GLY A 90 -2.39 3.90 9.99
N SER A 91 -3.41 4.35 10.74
CA SER A 91 -4.72 3.72 10.79
C SER A 91 -5.52 3.93 9.52
N LYS A 92 -6.40 2.97 9.21
CA LYS A 92 -7.32 3.11 8.07
C LYS A 92 -8.27 4.29 8.26
N GLU A 93 -8.66 4.60 9.50
CA GLU A 93 -9.55 5.70 9.85
C GLU A 93 -8.92 7.07 9.55
N GLU A 94 -7.61 7.23 9.78
CA GLU A 94 -6.89 8.46 9.40
C GLU A 94 -6.96 8.71 7.90
N VAL A 95 -6.72 7.68 7.09
CA VAL A 95 -6.77 7.78 5.63
C VAL A 95 -8.19 8.03 5.14
N GLN A 96 -9.17 7.37 5.73
CA GLN A 96 -10.58 7.52 5.38
C GLN A 96 -11.07 8.96 5.59
N LYS A 97 -10.64 9.64 6.67
CA LYS A 97 -11.03 11.03 6.98
C LYS A 97 -10.57 12.02 5.90
N ILE A 98 -9.44 11.77 5.26
CA ILE A 98 -8.86 12.62 4.20
C ILE A 98 -9.18 12.11 2.79
N SER A 99 -9.95 11.03 2.68
CA SER A 99 -10.37 10.45 1.41
C SER A 99 -11.69 11.03 0.96
N ARG A 100 -11.83 11.27 -0.35
CA ARG A 100 -13.15 11.44 -0.95
C ARG A 100 -13.79 10.09 -1.21
N VAL A 101 -15.12 10.08 -1.29
CA VAL A 101 -15.88 8.92 -1.74
C VAL A 101 -16.08 9.02 -3.26
N TYR A 102 -15.66 8.00 -3.99
CA TYR A 102 -15.91 7.88 -5.43
C TYR A 102 -16.42 6.46 -5.75
N GLY A 103 -17.72 6.34 -5.98
CA GLY A 103 -18.39 5.05 -6.16
C GLY A 103 -18.11 4.08 -4.98
N SER A 104 -17.58 2.91 -5.29
CA SER A 104 -17.20 1.87 -4.32
C SER A 104 -15.80 2.05 -3.71
N GLN A 105 -15.13 3.18 -3.94
CA GLN A 105 -13.78 3.47 -3.47
C GLN A 105 -13.75 4.63 -2.47
N TYR A 106 -12.82 4.56 -1.53
CA TYR A 106 -12.22 5.75 -0.93
C TYR A 106 -11.02 6.14 -1.78
N GLU A 107 -10.90 7.41 -2.15
CA GLU A 107 -9.77 7.93 -2.89
C GLU A 107 -9.06 8.99 -2.06
N VAL A 108 -7.82 8.69 -1.65
CA VAL A 108 -6.96 9.65 -0.96
C VAL A 108 -5.98 10.27 -1.95
N GLU A 109 -5.91 11.60 -1.98
CA GLU A 109 -4.88 12.27 -2.80
C GLU A 109 -3.49 12.00 -2.24
N ILE A 110 -2.54 11.68 -3.12
CA ILE A 110 -1.15 11.39 -2.74
C ILE A 110 -0.52 12.57 -1.98
N SER A 111 -0.87 13.80 -2.37
CA SER A 111 -0.45 15.05 -1.71
C SER A 111 -0.89 15.15 -0.23
N HIS A 112 -1.97 14.47 0.16
CA HIS A 112 -2.47 14.45 1.53
C HIS A 112 -1.81 13.38 2.39
N LEU A 113 -1.07 12.43 1.78
CA LEU A 113 -0.29 11.44 2.50
C LEU A 113 1.04 12.05 2.94
N GLY A 114 1.12 12.41 4.22
CA GLY A 114 2.34 12.98 4.80
C GLY A 114 3.46 11.94 4.84
N SER A 115 4.66 12.30 4.37
CA SER A 115 5.85 11.46 4.52
C SER A 115 6.06 11.14 6.01
N VAL A 116 5.88 9.88 6.40
CA VAL A 116 6.28 9.44 7.74
C VAL A 116 7.80 9.33 7.74
N ILE A 117 8.47 10.15 8.55
CA ILE A 117 9.86 9.88 8.93
C ILE A 117 9.79 8.75 9.96
N LEU A 118 9.86 7.51 9.50
CA LEU A 118 10.09 6.38 10.39
C LEU A 118 11.57 6.44 10.78
N THR A 119 11.84 6.91 12.00
CA THR A 119 13.18 6.76 12.60
C THR A 119 13.34 5.28 12.92
N VAL A 120 14.26 4.62 12.22
CA VAL A 120 14.71 3.25 12.51
C VAL A 120 15.52 3.23 13.80
#